data_AF-A0A1X3GP73-F1
#
_entry.id   AF-A0A1X3GP73-F1
#
_cell.length_a   1.000
_cell.length_b   1.000
_cell.length_c   1.000
_cell.angle_alpha   90.00
_cell.angle_beta   90.00
_cell.angle_gamma   90.00
#
_symmetry.space_group_name_H-M   'P 1'
#
loop_
_entity.id
_entity.type
_entity.pdbx_description
1 polymer ?
#
loop_
_entity_poly.entity_id
_entity_poly.type
_entity_poly.pdbx_seq_one_letter_code
_entity_poly.pdbx_strand_id
1 'polypeptide(L)' 'MPKLKIGALPDDKPVRITVELPAAVHRDLVAYAEALALESEQRIEAAKLIGPMLARFMATDRGFSQLRRGRRPSNADADR' A
#
# COMPACT_ATOMS: atom_id res chain seq x y z
N MET A 1 -15.58 24.53 -25.67
CA MET A 1 -15.19 23.11 -25.72
C MET A 1 -15.48 22.50 -24.35
N PRO A 2 -16.28 21.42 -24.27
CA PRO A 2 -16.69 20.83 -22.99
C PRO A 2 -15.47 20.22 -22.28
N LYS A 3 -15.12 20.76 -21.11
CA LYS A 3 -14.10 20.18 -20.21
C LYS A 3 -14.68 18.91 -19.60
N LEU A 4 -14.05 17.77 -19.86
CA LEU A 4 -14.42 16.50 -19.24
C LEU A 4 -14.25 16.62 -17.72
N LYS A 5 -15.25 16.15 -16.96
CA LYS A 5 -15.29 16.21 -15.49
C LYS A 5 -14.40 15.15 -14.82
N ILE A 6 -13.82 14.25 -15.61
CA ILE A 6 -12.90 13.22 -15.14
C ILE A 6 -11.50 13.79 -15.34
N GLY A 7 -10.80 14.06 -14.23
CA GLY A 7 -9.40 14.45 -14.24
C GLY A 7 -8.49 13.30 -14.71
N ALA A 8 -7.17 13.48 -14.62
CA ALA A 8 -6.24 12.39 -14.90
C ALA A 8 -6.59 11.17 -14.05
N LEU A 9 -6.73 10.01 -14.70
CA LEU A 9 -6.96 8.74 -14.01
C LEU A 9 -5.78 8.45 -13.07
N PRO A 10 -6.01 7.83 -11.90
CA PRO A 10 -4.93 7.35 -11.05
C PRO A 10 -3.98 6.47 -11.88
N ASP A 11 -2.68 6.72 -11.78
CA ASP A 11 -1.68 5.84 -12.38
C ASP A 11 -1.57 4.56 -11.53
N ASP A 12 -2.49 3.63 -11.74
CA ASP A 12 -2.58 2.35 -11.03
C ASP A 12 -1.58 1.31 -11.56
N LYS A 13 -0.46 1.73 -12.15
CA LYS A 13 0.55 0.80 -12.68
C LYS A 13 1.10 -0.07 -11.55
N PRO A 14 0.88 -1.40 -11.60
CA PRO A 14 1.42 -2.30 -10.59
C PRO A 14 2.94 -2.32 -10.68
N VAL A 15 3.61 -2.11 -9.54
CA VAL A 15 5.06 -2.21 -9.43
C VAL A 15 5.40 -3.59 -8.88
N ARG A 16 6.25 -4.34 -9.60
CA ARG A 16 6.75 -5.64 -9.13
C ARG A 16 7.98 -5.42 -8.25
N ILE A 17 7.93 -5.94 -7.04
CA ILE A 17 9.02 -5.88 -6.06
C ILE A 17 9.43 -7.32 -5.74
N THR A 18 10.73 -7.59 -5.73
CA THR A 18 11.29 -8.84 -5.21
C THR A 18 11.81 -8.56 -3.80
N VAL A 19 11.40 -9.37 -2.83
CA VAL A 19 11.77 -9.21 -1.42
C VAL A 19 12.30 -10.51 -0.86
N GLU A 20 13.32 -10.44 -0.01
CA GLU A 20 13.77 -11.55 0.81
C GLU A 20 13.18 -11.39 2.21
N LEU A 21 12.58 -12.45 2.73
CA LEU A 21 11.97 -12.46 4.06
C LEU A 21 12.69 -13.51 4.93
N PRO A 22 12.92 -13.23 6.23
CA PRO A 22 13.32 -14.26 7.15
C PRO A 22 12.34 -15.43 7.13
N ALA A 23 12.85 -16.67 7.20
CA ALA A 23 12.02 -17.87 7.10
C ALA A 23 10.88 -17.93 8.15
N ALA A 24 11.14 -17.41 9.36
CA ALA A 24 10.12 -17.31 10.40
C ALA A 24 8.95 -16.40 9.99
N VAL A 25 9.25 -15.22 9.44
CA VAL A 25 8.24 -14.26 8.97
C VAL A 25 7.41 -14.85 7.82
N HIS A 26 8.04 -15.57 6.89
CA HIS A 26 7.30 -16.25 5.82
C HIS A 26 6.31 -17.29 6.38
N ARG A 27 6.73 -18.10 7.36
CA ARG A 27 5.83 -19.09 7.98
C ARG A 27 4.65 -18.42 8.68
N ASP A 28 4.89 -17.35 9.42
CA ASP A 28 3.83 -16.60 10.09
C ASP A 28 2.86 -15.97 9.08
N LEU A 29 3.37 -15.47 7.95
CA LEU A 29 2.55 -14.91 6.88
C LEU A 29 1.66 -15.96 6.20
N VAL A 30 2.17 -17.18 6.01
CA VAL A 30 1.38 -18.32 5.50
C VAL A 30 0.28 -18.69 6.50
N ALA A 31 0.62 -18.84 7.78
CA ALA A 31 -0.36 -19.15 8.83
C ALA A 31 -1.46 -18.06 8.92
N TYR A 32 -1.08 -16.78 8.77
CA TYR A 32 -2.04 -15.67 8.75
C TYR A 32 -2.98 -15.76 7.53
N ALA A 33 -2.45 -16.10 6.36
CA ALA A 33 -3.27 -16.27 5.15
C ALA A 33 -4.26 -17.43 5.29
N GLU A 34 -3.86 -18.51 5.94
CA GLU A 34 -4.74 -19.65 6.26
C GLU A 34 -5.85 -19.24 7.24
N ALA A 35 -5.51 -18.54 8.32
CA ALA A 35 -6.50 -18.04 9.28
C ALA A 35 -7.56 -17.16 8.60
N LEU A 36 -7.13 -16.25 7.72
CA LEU A 36 -8.04 -15.37 6.99
C LEU A 36 -8.85 -16.10 5.91
N ALA A 37 -8.31 -17.16 5.32
CA ALA A 37 -9.02 -18.00 4.36
C ALA A 37 -10.18 -18.76 5.00
N LEU A 38 -10.04 -19.16 6.27
CA LEU A 38 -11.11 -19.81 7.03
C LEU A 38 -12.29 -18.86 7.28
N GLU A 39 -12.02 -17.57 7.47
CA GLU A 39 -13.06 -16.55 7.69
C GLU A 39 -13.76 -16.11 6.39
N SER A 40 -13.06 -16.16 5.26
CA SER A 40 -13.53 -15.62 3.98
C SER A 40 -14.00 -16.67 2.97
N GLU A 41 -13.88 -17.96 3.28
CA GLU A 41 -14.09 -19.09 2.37
C GLU A 41 -13.29 -19.00 1.06
N GLN A 42 -12.24 -18.17 1.04
CA GLN A 42 -11.41 -17.90 -0.13
C GLN A 42 -9.96 -18.23 0.16
N ARG A 43 -9.30 -18.91 -0.77
CA ARG A 43 -7.86 -19.14 -0.66
C ARG A 43 -7.12 -17.82 -0.83
N ILE A 44 -6.32 -17.47 0.17
CA ILE A 44 -5.49 -16.26 0.15
C ILE A 44 -4.02 -16.67 -0.01
N GLU A 45 -3.35 -16.07 -1.00
CA GLU A 45 -1.90 -16.22 -1.15
C GLU A 45 -1.19 -15.29 -0.16
N ALA A 46 -0.24 -15.84 0.60
CA ALA A 46 0.57 -15.08 1.56
C ALA A 46 1.18 -13.80 0.95
N ALA A 47 1.69 -13.86 -0.28
CA ALA A 47 2.27 -12.71 -0.97
C ALA A 47 1.27 -11.58 -1.22
N LYS A 48 -0.02 -11.89 -1.41
CA LYS A 48 -1.08 -10.89 -1.64
C LYS A 48 -1.40 -10.07 -0.38
N LEU A 49 -1.00 -10.55 0.79
CA LEU A 49 -1.15 -9.83 2.05
C LEU A 49 -0.12 -8.71 2.23
N ILE A 50 1.06 -8.84 1.61
CA ILE A 50 2.20 -7.92 1.82
C ILE A 50 1.79 -6.48 1.49
N GLY A 51 1.19 -6.25 0.31
CA GLY A 51 0.77 -4.92 -0.12
C GLY A 51 -0.22 -4.25 0.86
N PRO A 52 -1.39 -4.86 1.13
CA PRO A 52 -2.36 -4.34 2.09
C PRO A 52 -1.82 -4.16 3.51
N MET A 53 -0.98 -5.08 4.00
CA MET A 53 -0.37 -4.96 5.34
C MET A 53 0.59 -3.78 5.42
N LEU A 54 1.46 -3.61 4.41
CA LEU A 54 2.36 -2.45 4.33
C LEU A 54 1.59 -1.14 4.20
N ALA A 55 0.52 -1.11 3.40
CA ALA A 55 -0.34 0.06 3.27
C ALA A 55 -0.99 0.42 4.61
N ARG A 56 -1.51 -0.58 5.34
CA ARG A 56 -2.09 -0.39 6.68
C ARG A 56 -1.03 0.15 7.65
N PHE A 57 0.16 -0.46 7.68
CA PHE A 57 1.26 -0.04 8.53
C PHE A 57 1.65 1.44 8.28
N MET A 58 1.88 1.81 7.02
CA MET A 58 2.21 3.19 6.66
C MET A 58 1.08 4.18 6.99
N ALA A 59 -0.17 3.75 6.87
CA ALA A 59 -1.32 4.61 7.18
C ALA A 59 -1.48 4.87 8.69
N THR A 60 -1.10 3.91 9.54
CA THR A 60 -1.23 4.01 11.00
C THR A 60 0.01 4.59 11.68
N ASP A 61 1.17 4.57 11.02
CA ASP A 61 2.39 5.22 11.52
C ASP A 61 2.23 6.76 11.52
N ARG A 62 2.07 7.33 12.72
CA ARG A 62 1.94 8.78 12.94
C ARG A 62 3.23 9.53 12.66
N GLY A 63 4.39 8.93 12.92
CA GLY A 63 5.69 9.54 12.65
C GLY A 63 5.90 9.69 11.15
N PHE A 64 5.65 8.61 10.41
CA PHE A 64 5.65 8.62 8.94
C PHE A 64 4.63 9.63 8.37
N SER A 65 3.41 9.64 8.92
CA SER A 65 2.35 10.56 8.49
C SER A 65 2.72 12.03 8.66
N GLN A 66 3.43 12.40 9.73
CA GLN A 66 3.91 13.77 9.95
C GLN A 66 5.01 14.16 8.95
N LEU A 67 5.99 13.28 8.72
CA LEU A 67 7.07 13.52 7.75
C LEU A 67 6.52 13.67 6.32
N ARG A 68 5.55 12.85 5.94
CA ARG A 68 4.91 12.93 4.62
C ARG A 68 4.16 14.25 4.41
N ARG A 69 3.54 14.81 5.46
CA ARG A 69 2.86 16.11 5.39
C ARG A 69 3.84 17.27 5.27
N GLY A 70 4.95 17.23 6.01
CA GLY A 70 6.00 18.26 5.95
C GLY A 70 6.81 18.27 4.64
N ARG A 71 6.79 17.16 3.89
CA ARG A 71 7.46 17.03 2.58
C ARG A 71 6.58 17.34 1.37
N ARG A 72 5.29 17.65 1.55
CA ARG A 72 4.47 18.04 0.40
C ARG A 72 5.00 19.41 -0.06
N PRO A 73 5.59 19.55 -1.25
CA PRO A 73 5.95 20.88 -1.74
C PRO A 73 4.66 21.69 -1.72
N SER A 74 4.67 22.77 -0.95
CA SER A 74 3.64 23.78 -1.08
C SER A 74 3.63 24.20 -2.54
N ASN A 75 2.49 24.07 -3.22
CA ASN A 75 2.27 24.66 -4.54
C ASN A 75 2.46 26.20 -4.58
N ALA A 76 2.92 26.81 -3.48
CA ALA A 76 3.25 28.22 -3.36
C ALA A 76 4.60 28.60 -4.01
N ASP A 77 5.45 27.64 -4.36
CA ASP A 77 6.76 27.92 -4.99
C ASP A 77 6.74 27.81 -6.53
N ALA A 78 5.57 27.55 -7.14
CA ALA A 78 5.43 27.46 -8.60
C ALA A 78 5.07 28.80 -9.27
N ASP A 79 5.06 29.91 -8.52
CA ASP A 79 4.69 31.26 -8.99
C ASP A 79 5.75 32.32 -8.60
N ARG A 80 7.03 31.93 -8.53
CA ARG A 80 8.19 32.83 -8.39
C ARG A 80 9.18 32.66 -9.52
#